data_AF-A0A8J2VN20-F1
#
_entry.id   AF-A0A8J2VN20-F1
#
_cell.length_a   1.000
_cell.length_b   1.000
_cell.length_c   1.000
_cell.angle_alpha   90.00
_cell.angle_beta   90.00
_cell.angle_gamma   90.00
#
_symmetry.space_group_name_H-M   'P 1'
#
loop_
_entity.id
_entity.type
_entity.pdbx_description
1 polymer ?
#
loop_
_entity_poly.entity_id
_entity_poly.type
_entity_poly.pdbx_seq_one_letter_code
_entity_poly.pdbx_strand_id
1 'polypeptide(L)'
;MIDIFLHVMLGFLAASCLALAGGRMLWSRAVRLTTRRLENQLPSSVGEIVAAQDMIRAESAIRIRALERTVSSLRAKLVVAEAAAASSDTERTRYALDHSEKATIIAAMETRIAALEEQLSEAQGSGAEAVAARDKAREEFAALRKKLDADSRALAEARVELNAQKVRLVAMDVETANMRSDRDNGRSELARSANRLEEAEGKLKTALERCDELSAQLKAATAETTDNSSRLTDLKKQYDRQTAELGDIRKALAEATASAEALKAELAERSAHVDKSRAARDILDRKLFEAETALKAADERSMRDAKRADRLAEELEEAKNSRGEWKRRAEVAETERNELARKLPAEMKALERKSVEREAAYAAETKRLEAALNRATKEHAKARAAEARAVERVKALSQELLAAQNGPDGQAILEGELAKVRTEKAVLEAQLASARAEWSKVERHIQRSVEAGPDASGKSGNAVLRARLDMLADEIALFAGAELPPASGLVTPLPSRAETTVVPLAKGTETARTRNPVGAAG
;
A
#
# COMPACT_ATOMS: atom_id res chain seq x y z
N MET A 1 -38.99 -201.95 -97.63
CA MET A 1 -38.41 -200.73 -96.99
C MET A 1 -38.45 -199.49 -97.88
N ILE A 2 -38.47 -199.60 -99.22
CA ILE A 2 -38.58 -198.46 -100.15
C ILE A 2 -39.96 -197.73 -100.04
N ASP A 3 -41.02 -198.47 -99.70
CA ASP A 3 -42.40 -197.96 -99.62
C ASP A 3 -42.61 -196.87 -98.54
N ILE A 4 -41.97 -197.00 -97.37
CA ILE A 4 -42.03 -196.00 -96.28
C ILE A 4 -41.30 -194.71 -96.67
N PHE A 5 -40.17 -194.82 -97.38
CA PHE A 5 -39.40 -193.66 -97.84
C PHE A 5 -40.19 -192.85 -98.87
N LEU A 6 -40.97 -193.52 -99.73
CA LEU A 6 -41.83 -192.88 -100.74
C LEU A 6 -42.95 -192.05 -100.09
N HIS A 7 -43.61 -192.58 -99.05
CA HIS A 7 -44.67 -191.86 -98.33
C HIS A 7 -44.14 -190.65 -97.54
N VAL A 8 -42.95 -190.74 -96.93
CA VAL A 8 -42.31 -189.60 -96.24
C VAL A 8 -41.89 -188.51 -97.25
N MET A 9 -41.31 -188.90 -98.39
CA MET A 9 -40.94 -187.94 -99.45
C MET A 9 -42.18 -187.30 -100.08
N LEU A 10 -43.26 -188.04 -100.30
CA LEU A 10 -44.53 -187.52 -100.81
C LEU A 10 -45.19 -186.58 -99.79
N GLY A 11 -45.18 -186.94 -98.50
CA GLY A 11 -45.66 -186.08 -97.42
C GLY A 11 -44.85 -184.79 -97.28
N PHE A 12 -43.51 -184.87 -97.37
CA PHE A 12 -42.63 -183.70 -97.35
C PHE A 12 -42.87 -182.80 -98.57
N LEU A 13 -43.02 -183.40 -99.76
CA LEU A 13 -43.30 -182.66 -100.99
C LEU A 13 -44.66 -181.96 -100.93
N ALA A 14 -45.68 -182.64 -100.39
CA ALA A 14 -47.01 -182.07 -100.20
C ALA A 14 -47.01 -180.93 -99.15
N ALA A 15 -46.33 -181.11 -98.01
CA ALA A 15 -46.21 -180.09 -96.97
C ALA A 15 -45.38 -178.87 -97.44
N SER A 16 -44.29 -179.11 -98.15
CA SER A 16 -43.48 -178.09 -98.83
C SER A 16 -44.32 -177.29 -99.83
N CYS A 17 -45.12 -177.98 -100.65
CA CYS A 17 -46.00 -177.34 -101.61
C CYS A 17 -47.07 -176.47 -100.92
N LEU A 18 -47.67 -176.95 -99.82
CA LEU A 18 -48.63 -176.18 -99.03
C LEU A 18 -48.00 -174.98 -98.31
N ALA A 19 -46.79 -175.12 -97.76
CA ALA A 19 -46.06 -174.02 -97.12
C ALA A 19 -45.69 -172.90 -98.10
N LEU A 20 -45.26 -173.26 -99.32
CA LEU A 20 -44.97 -172.31 -100.39
C LEU A 20 -46.24 -171.59 -100.88
N ALA A 21 -47.37 -172.30 -100.96
CA ALA A 21 -48.66 -171.70 -101.29
C ALA A 21 -49.14 -170.70 -100.21
N GLY A 22 -49.02 -171.07 -98.93
CA GLY A 22 -49.43 -170.24 -97.79
C GLY A 22 -48.55 -169.00 -97.56
N GLY A 23 -47.22 -169.14 -97.71
CA GLY A 23 -46.27 -168.05 -97.49
C GLY A 23 -46.51 -166.84 -98.40
N ARG A 24 -46.89 -167.10 -99.66
CA ARG A 24 -47.19 -166.05 -100.64
C ARG A 24 -48.44 -165.24 -100.26
N MET A 25 -49.41 -165.85 -99.58
CA MET A 25 -50.63 -165.18 -99.14
C MET A 25 -50.39 -164.29 -97.90
N LEU A 26 -49.63 -164.78 -96.92
CA LEU A 26 -49.31 -164.02 -95.70
C LEU A 26 -48.45 -162.78 -95.98
N TRP A 27 -47.45 -162.89 -96.87
CA TRP A 27 -46.57 -161.76 -97.24
C TRP A 27 -47.37 -160.59 -97.85
N SER A 28 -48.32 -160.89 -98.73
CA SER A 28 -49.16 -159.87 -99.38
C SER A 28 -50.02 -159.06 -98.38
N ARG A 29 -50.35 -159.66 -97.24
CA ARG A 29 -51.17 -159.02 -96.19
C ARG A 29 -50.32 -158.17 -95.25
N ALA A 30 -49.12 -158.63 -94.90
CA ALA A 30 -48.16 -157.88 -94.09
C ALA A 30 -47.73 -156.58 -94.80
N VAL A 31 -47.33 -156.67 -96.08
CA VAL A 31 -46.91 -155.51 -96.88
C VAL A 31 -48.01 -154.45 -96.92
N ARG A 32 -49.25 -154.85 -97.20
CA ARG A 32 -50.37 -153.91 -97.29
C ARG A 32 -50.70 -153.20 -95.97
N LEU A 33 -50.53 -153.87 -94.83
CA LEU A 33 -50.71 -153.26 -93.50
C LEU A 33 -49.58 -152.26 -93.19
N THR A 34 -48.33 -152.59 -93.51
CA THR A 34 -47.20 -151.67 -93.31
C THR A 34 -47.24 -150.49 -94.27
N THR A 35 -47.62 -150.72 -95.53
CA THR A 35 -47.78 -149.66 -96.53
C THR A 35 -48.88 -148.69 -96.11
N ARG A 36 -50.06 -149.18 -95.69
CA ARG A 36 -51.14 -148.31 -95.19
C ARG A 36 -50.77 -147.52 -93.93
N ARG A 37 -49.91 -148.07 -93.06
CA ARG A 37 -49.46 -147.37 -91.86
C ARG A 37 -48.45 -146.26 -92.19
N LEU A 38 -47.54 -146.52 -93.13
CA LEU A 38 -46.61 -145.53 -93.65
C LEU A 38 -47.32 -144.44 -94.45
N GLU A 39 -48.29 -144.79 -95.29
CA GLU A 39 -49.12 -143.83 -96.04
C GLU A 39 -49.93 -142.90 -95.11
N ASN A 40 -50.34 -143.35 -93.92
CA ASN A 40 -51.05 -142.52 -92.94
C ASN A 40 -50.11 -141.67 -92.04
N GLN A 41 -48.81 -141.96 -92.00
CA GLN A 41 -47.82 -141.20 -91.21
C GLN A 41 -46.93 -140.30 -92.07
N LEU A 42 -46.84 -140.60 -93.37
CA LEU A 42 -46.21 -139.74 -94.35
C LEU A 42 -47.20 -138.66 -94.78
N PRO A 43 -46.75 -137.40 -94.90
CA PRO A 43 -47.60 -136.34 -95.45
C PRO A 43 -48.07 -136.79 -96.83
N SER A 44 -49.38 -136.96 -96.99
CA SER A 44 -49.98 -137.68 -98.12
C SER A 44 -49.94 -136.87 -99.43
N SER A 45 -49.33 -135.69 -99.41
CA SER A 45 -49.17 -134.81 -100.56
C SER A 45 -47.89 -133.97 -100.49
N VAL A 46 -47.25 -133.75 -101.64
CA VAL A 46 -46.13 -132.80 -101.81
C VAL A 46 -46.51 -131.40 -101.31
N GLY A 47 -47.79 -131.03 -101.37
CA GLY A 47 -48.30 -129.77 -100.82
C GLY A 47 -48.16 -129.65 -99.31
N GLU A 48 -48.25 -130.74 -98.54
CA GLU A 48 -48.06 -130.74 -97.08
C GLU A 48 -46.58 -130.57 -96.69
N ILE A 49 -45.66 -131.12 -97.49
CA ILE A 49 -44.21 -130.93 -97.29
C ILE A 49 -43.82 -129.49 -97.57
N VAL A 50 -44.33 -128.91 -98.66
CA VAL A 50 -44.11 -127.49 -99.00
C VAL A 50 -44.72 -126.60 -97.93
N ALA A 51 -45.92 -126.91 -97.44
CA ALA A 51 -46.55 -126.17 -96.34
C ALA A 51 -45.74 -126.27 -95.03
N ALA A 52 -45.20 -127.43 -94.67
CA ALA A 52 -44.34 -127.60 -93.50
C ALA A 52 -43.01 -126.82 -93.63
N GLN A 53 -42.42 -126.81 -94.83
CA GLN A 53 -41.22 -126.03 -95.11
C GLN A 53 -41.50 -124.52 -95.04
N ASP A 54 -42.62 -124.07 -95.60
CA ASP A 54 -43.05 -122.67 -95.53
C ASP A 54 -43.44 -122.28 -94.11
N MET A 55 -43.97 -123.20 -93.30
CA MET A 55 -44.20 -123.00 -91.86
C MET A 55 -42.88 -122.80 -91.12
N ILE A 56 -41.85 -123.63 -91.35
CA ILE A 56 -40.52 -123.47 -90.74
C ILE A 56 -39.88 -122.14 -91.17
N ARG A 57 -40.00 -121.77 -92.45
CA ARG A 57 -39.53 -120.47 -92.96
C ARG A 57 -40.27 -119.32 -92.29
N ALA A 58 -41.59 -119.41 -92.15
CA ALA A 58 -42.40 -118.41 -91.47
C ALA A 58 -42.03 -118.30 -89.98
N GLU A 59 -41.88 -119.41 -89.27
CA GLU A 59 -41.44 -119.43 -87.86
C GLU A 59 -40.06 -118.81 -87.69
N SER A 60 -39.10 -119.17 -88.57
CA SER A 60 -37.76 -118.58 -88.55
C SER A 60 -37.80 -117.08 -88.82
N ALA A 61 -38.60 -116.62 -89.79
CA ALA A 61 -38.77 -115.22 -90.10
C ALA A 61 -39.45 -114.45 -88.96
N ILE A 62 -40.44 -115.04 -88.27
CA ILE A 62 -41.09 -114.45 -87.11
C ILE A 62 -40.10 -114.36 -85.93
N ARG A 63 -39.30 -115.39 -85.66
CA ARG A 63 -38.27 -115.37 -84.60
C ARG A 63 -37.18 -114.35 -84.90
N ILE A 64 -36.71 -114.27 -86.14
CA ILE A 64 -35.74 -113.25 -86.58
C ILE A 64 -36.33 -111.85 -86.39
N ARG A 65 -37.55 -111.58 -86.89
CA ARG A 65 -38.21 -110.27 -86.69
C ARG A 65 -38.45 -109.95 -85.22
N ALA A 66 -38.78 -110.94 -84.39
CA ALA A 66 -38.95 -110.74 -82.94
C ALA A 66 -37.61 -110.40 -82.27
N LEU A 67 -36.53 -111.10 -82.61
CA LEU A 67 -35.18 -110.80 -82.17
C LEU A 67 -34.74 -109.41 -82.63
N GLU A 68 -34.88 -109.09 -83.91
CA GLU A 68 -34.57 -107.77 -84.47
C GLU A 68 -35.32 -106.64 -83.75
N ARG A 69 -36.62 -106.82 -83.46
CA ARG A 69 -37.40 -105.87 -82.66
C ARG A 69 -36.88 -105.76 -81.24
N THR A 70 -36.54 -106.86 -80.58
CA THR A 70 -35.99 -106.83 -79.21
C THR A 70 -34.63 -106.15 -79.18
N VAL A 71 -33.72 -106.48 -80.10
CA VAL A 71 -32.41 -105.86 -80.25
C VAL A 71 -32.54 -104.37 -80.56
N SER A 72 -33.44 -103.99 -81.48
CA SER A 72 -33.76 -102.59 -81.77
C SER A 72 -34.27 -101.86 -80.52
N SER A 73 -35.18 -102.48 -79.77
CA SER A 73 -35.70 -101.90 -78.52
C SER A 73 -34.63 -101.78 -77.42
N LEU A 74 -33.71 -102.75 -77.32
CA LEU A 74 -32.60 -102.73 -76.37
C LEU A 74 -31.56 -101.70 -76.77
N ARG A 75 -31.24 -101.57 -78.05
CA ARG A 75 -30.37 -100.50 -78.58
C ARG A 75 -30.98 -99.12 -78.32
N ALA A 76 -32.28 -98.95 -78.56
CA ALA A 76 -32.97 -97.70 -78.25
C ALA A 76 -32.91 -97.38 -76.74
N LYS A 77 -33.13 -98.38 -75.87
CA LYS A 77 -32.99 -98.22 -74.42
C LYS A 77 -31.55 -97.92 -73.99
N LEU A 78 -30.56 -98.55 -74.62
CA LEU A 78 -29.15 -98.32 -74.34
C LEU A 78 -28.77 -96.88 -74.68
N VAL A 79 -29.14 -96.38 -75.86
CA VAL A 79 -28.90 -94.98 -76.26
C VAL A 79 -29.55 -94.00 -75.29
N VAL A 80 -30.78 -94.27 -74.83
CA VAL A 80 -31.44 -93.42 -73.82
C VAL A 80 -30.72 -93.48 -72.47
N ALA A 81 -30.27 -94.65 -72.03
CA ALA A 81 -29.53 -94.82 -70.79
C ALA A 81 -28.15 -94.16 -70.83
N GLU A 82 -27.44 -94.27 -71.96
CA GLU A 82 -26.15 -93.60 -72.20
C GLU A 82 -26.32 -92.08 -72.24
N ALA A 83 -27.38 -91.57 -72.89
CA ALA A 83 -27.70 -90.14 -72.89
C ALA A 83 -28.05 -89.62 -71.49
N ALA A 84 -28.81 -90.38 -70.70
CA ALA A 84 -29.13 -90.06 -69.31
C ALA A 84 -27.91 -90.12 -68.39
N ALA A 85 -27.01 -91.10 -68.61
CA ALA A 85 -25.74 -91.18 -67.90
C ALA A 85 -24.86 -89.96 -68.22
N ALA A 86 -24.73 -89.61 -69.51
CA ALA A 86 -23.99 -88.44 -69.95
C ALA A 86 -24.57 -87.15 -69.34
N SER A 87 -25.89 -86.95 -69.31
CA SER A 87 -26.49 -85.79 -68.64
C SER A 87 -26.19 -85.79 -67.14
N SER A 88 -26.30 -86.94 -66.46
CA SER A 88 -25.98 -87.03 -65.03
C SER A 88 -24.50 -86.74 -64.73
N ASP A 89 -23.58 -87.09 -65.63
CA ASP A 89 -22.15 -86.78 -65.50
C ASP A 89 -21.89 -85.28 -65.72
N THR A 90 -22.58 -84.64 -66.66
CA THR A 90 -22.51 -83.17 -66.81
C THR A 90 -23.01 -82.44 -65.55
N GLU A 91 -24.06 -82.93 -64.91
CA GLU A 91 -24.54 -82.36 -63.64
C GLU A 91 -23.55 -82.57 -62.50
N ARG A 92 -22.97 -83.78 -62.37
CA ARG A 92 -21.93 -84.06 -61.36
C ARG A 92 -20.71 -83.17 -61.52
N THR A 93 -20.23 -82.99 -62.75
CA THR A 93 -19.08 -82.10 -63.01
C THR A 93 -19.39 -80.65 -62.66
N ARG A 94 -20.61 -80.18 -62.96
CA ARG A 94 -21.08 -78.85 -62.56
C ARG A 94 -21.13 -78.71 -61.04
N TYR A 95 -21.73 -79.67 -60.32
CA TYR A 95 -21.77 -79.63 -58.85
C TYR A 95 -20.38 -79.73 -58.22
N ALA A 96 -19.46 -80.50 -58.82
CA ALA A 96 -18.08 -80.58 -58.36
C ALA A 96 -17.34 -79.24 -58.53
N LEU A 97 -17.57 -78.54 -59.65
CA LEU A 97 -17.04 -77.19 -59.87
C LEU A 97 -17.60 -76.22 -58.82
N ASP A 98 -18.93 -76.16 -58.65
CA ASP A 98 -19.58 -75.30 -57.66
C ASP A 98 -19.09 -75.59 -56.23
N HIS A 99 -18.86 -76.86 -55.89
CA HIS A 99 -18.30 -77.23 -54.58
C HIS A 99 -16.85 -76.78 -54.43
N SER A 100 -16.03 -76.92 -55.47
CA SER A 100 -14.66 -76.46 -55.45
C SER A 100 -14.58 -74.94 -55.29
N GLU A 101 -15.42 -74.18 -56.01
CA GLU A 101 -15.53 -72.73 -55.87
C GLU A 101 -15.95 -72.34 -54.45
N LYS A 102 -17.00 -72.95 -53.92
CA LYS A 102 -17.43 -72.72 -52.53
C LYS A 102 -16.35 -73.07 -51.53
N ALA A 103 -15.61 -74.17 -51.72
CA ALA A 103 -14.50 -74.55 -50.85
C ALA A 103 -13.38 -73.51 -50.86
N THR A 104 -13.04 -72.94 -52.02
CA THR A 104 -12.06 -71.84 -52.09
C THR A 104 -12.55 -70.58 -51.38
N ILE A 105 -13.84 -70.23 -51.50
CA ILE A 105 -14.44 -69.09 -50.82
C ILE A 105 -14.42 -69.30 -49.30
N ILE A 106 -14.79 -70.49 -48.84
CA ILE A 106 -14.77 -70.84 -47.41
C ILE A 106 -13.35 -70.72 -46.86
N ALA A 107 -12.35 -71.29 -47.54
CA ALA A 107 -10.95 -71.17 -47.11
C ALA A 107 -10.47 -69.70 -47.08
N ALA A 108 -10.89 -68.88 -48.04
CA ALA A 108 -10.59 -67.44 -48.05
C ALA A 108 -11.30 -66.68 -46.90
N MET A 109 -12.50 -67.10 -46.52
CA MET A 109 -13.22 -66.53 -45.37
C MET A 109 -12.59 -66.96 -44.04
N GLU A 110 -12.21 -68.22 -43.89
CA GLU A 110 -11.55 -68.75 -42.70
C GLU A 110 -10.19 -68.08 -42.46
N THR A 111 -9.39 -67.89 -43.51
CA THR A 111 -8.13 -67.14 -43.41
C THR A 111 -8.36 -65.68 -43.02
N ARG A 112 -9.42 -65.04 -43.53
CA ARG A 112 -9.80 -63.68 -43.13
C ARG A 112 -10.32 -63.61 -41.69
N ILE A 113 -11.06 -64.61 -41.21
CA ILE A 113 -11.51 -64.70 -39.82
C ILE A 113 -10.29 -64.82 -38.89
N ALA A 114 -9.37 -65.73 -39.19
CA ALA A 114 -8.14 -65.88 -38.41
C ALA A 114 -7.32 -64.58 -38.34
N ALA A 115 -7.18 -63.86 -39.46
CA ALA A 115 -6.50 -62.57 -39.50
C ALA A 115 -7.23 -61.49 -38.68
N LEU A 116 -8.57 -61.47 -38.69
CA LEU A 116 -9.37 -60.53 -37.89
C LEU A 116 -9.30 -60.86 -36.39
N GLU A 117 -9.27 -62.13 -36.03
CA GLU A 117 -9.09 -62.57 -34.63
C GLU A 117 -7.71 -62.19 -34.10
N GLU A 118 -6.66 -62.33 -34.92
CA GLU A 118 -5.31 -61.87 -34.59
C GLU A 118 -5.26 -60.35 -34.41
N GLN A 119 -5.84 -59.59 -35.33
CA GLN A 119 -5.96 -58.12 -35.21
C GLN A 119 -6.76 -57.70 -33.97
N LEU A 120 -7.83 -58.44 -33.63
CA LEU A 120 -8.61 -58.16 -32.43
C LEU A 120 -7.79 -58.43 -31.17
N SER A 121 -7.03 -59.52 -31.13
CA SER A 121 -6.13 -59.86 -30.02
C SER A 121 -5.04 -58.78 -29.84
N GLU A 122 -4.42 -58.34 -30.94
CA GLU A 122 -3.40 -57.27 -30.92
C GLU A 122 -3.99 -55.91 -30.48
N ALA A 123 -5.19 -55.57 -30.98
CA ALA A 123 -5.91 -54.37 -30.56
C ALA A 123 -6.33 -54.43 -29.08
N GLN A 124 -6.73 -55.61 -28.58
CA GLN A 124 -7.04 -55.83 -27.17
C GLN A 124 -5.79 -55.73 -26.29
N GLY A 125 -4.66 -56.29 -26.75
CA GLY A 125 -3.36 -56.19 -26.06
C GLY A 125 -2.88 -54.75 -25.95
N SER A 126 -2.80 -54.04 -27.08
CA SER A 126 -2.43 -52.62 -27.10
C SER A 126 -3.41 -51.74 -26.31
N GLY A 127 -4.70 -52.06 -26.32
CA GLY A 127 -5.71 -51.42 -25.47
C GLY A 127 -5.47 -51.62 -23.98
N ALA A 128 -5.15 -52.85 -23.55
CA ALA A 128 -4.83 -53.17 -22.17
C ALA A 128 -3.55 -52.45 -21.69
N GLU A 129 -2.51 -52.39 -22.54
CA GLU A 129 -1.28 -51.64 -22.26
C GLU A 129 -1.54 -50.14 -22.14
N ALA A 130 -2.35 -49.56 -23.04
CA ALA A 130 -2.73 -48.16 -22.97
C ALA A 130 -3.52 -47.83 -21.69
N VAL A 131 -4.43 -48.71 -21.25
CA VAL A 131 -5.15 -48.55 -19.99
C VAL A 131 -4.19 -48.63 -18.80
N ALA A 132 -3.28 -49.59 -18.77
CA ALA A 132 -2.29 -49.71 -17.70
C ALA A 132 -1.35 -48.49 -17.64
N ALA A 133 -0.91 -47.98 -18.80
CA ALA A 133 -0.10 -46.75 -18.88
C ALA A 133 -0.89 -45.52 -18.39
N ARG A 134 -2.16 -45.39 -18.76
CA ARG A 134 -3.04 -44.31 -18.29
C ARG A 134 -3.24 -44.36 -16.78
N ASP A 135 -3.42 -45.55 -16.21
CA ASP A 135 -3.65 -45.69 -14.78
C ASP A 135 -2.38 -45.39 -13.97
N LYS A 136 -1.19 -45.81 -14.44
CA LYS A 136 0.10 -45.35 -13.87
C LYS A 136 0.25 -43.83 -13.92
N ALA A 137 -0.04 -43.21 -15.07
CA ALA A 137 0.02 -41.77 -15.19
C ALA A 137 -0.95 -41.06 -14.23
N ARG A 138 -2.17 -41.61 -14.02
CA ARG A 138 -3.13 -41.09 -13.05
C ARG A 138 -2.62 -41.17 -11.61
N GLU A 139 -1.96 -42.25 -11.24
CA GLU A 139 -1.33 -42.38 -9.92
C GLU A 139 -0.22 -41.36 -9.72
N GLU A 140 0.64 -41.16 -10.72
CA GLU A 140 1.69 -40.13 -10.71
C GLU A 140 1.09 -38.72 -10.59
N PHE A 141 0.05 -38.41 -11.37
CA PHE A 141 -0.66 -37.13 -11.28
C PHE A 141 -1.32 -36.94 -9.91
N ALA A 142 -1.91 -37.99 -9.33
CA ALA A 142 -2.48 -37.93 -7.99
C ALA A 142 -1.40 -37.68 -6.93
N ALA A 143 -0.22 -38.29 -7.07
CA ALA A 143 0.92 -38.06 -6.19
C ALA A 143 1.48 -36.64 -6.33
N LEU A 144 1.63 -36.13 -7.55
CA LEU A 144 2.05 -34.76 -7.82
C LEU A 144 1.06 -33.74 -7.25
N ARG A 145 -0.24 -33.99 -7.38
CA ARG A 145 -1.29 -33.13 -6.81
C ARG A 145 -1.22 -33.08 -5.29
N LYS A 146 -1.01 -34.22 -4.61
CA LYS A 146 -0.78 -34.25 -3.16
C LYS A 146 0.45 -33.45 -2.73
N LYS A 147 1.55 -33.54 -3.48
CA LYS A 147 2.77 -32.75 -3.23
C LYS A 147 2.50 -31.26 -3.40
N LEU A 148 1.83 -30.85 -4.48
CA LEU A 148 1.45 -29.47 -4.71
C LEU A 148 0.56 -28.91 -3.59
N ASP A 149 -0.42 -29.70 -3.13
CA ASP A 149 -1.27 -29.33 -2.00
C ASP A 149 -0.45 -29.16 -0.72
N ALA A 150 0.52 -30.06 -0.45
CA ALA A 150 1.42 -29.95 0.70
C ALA A 150 2.32 -28.71 0.61
N ASP A 151 2.94 -28.44 -0.54
CA ASP A 151 3.79 -27.27 -0.77
C ASP A 151 3.00 -25.97 -0.63
N SER A 152 1.75 -25.95 -1.12
CA SER A 152 0.87 -24.78 -0.99
C SER A 152 0.53 -24.49 0.48
N ARG A 153 0.32 -25.53 1.30
CA ARG A 153 0.09 -25.40 2.74
C ARG A 153 1.34 -24.92 3.46
N ALA A 154 2.50 -25.49 3.16
CA ALA A 154 3.78 -25.06 3.72
C ALA A 154 4.08 -23.58 3.39
N LEU A 155 3.79 -23.13 2.16
CA LEU A 155 3.90 -21.73 1.78
C LEU A 155 2.91 -20.82 2.51
N ALA A 156 1.68 -21.27 2.73
CA ALA A 156 0.69 -20.52 3.51
C ALA A 156 1.14 -20.36 4.98
N GLU A 157 1.63 -21.43 5.60
CA GLU A 157 2.19 -21.42 6.96
C GLU A 157 3.41 -20.49 7.05
N ALA A 158 4.36 -20.61 6.12
CA ALA A 158 5.53 -19.74 6.08
C ALA A 158 5.17 -18.25 5.91
N ARG A 159 4.11 -17.94 5.14
CA ARG A 159 3.59 -16.57 5.00
C ARG A 159 2.99 -16.05 6.30
N VAL A 160 2.26 -16.88 7.04
CA VAL A 160 1.71 -16.50 8.35
C VAL A 160 2.84 -16.23 9.33
N GLU A 161 3.85 -17.10 9.40
CA GLU A 161 5.01 -16.91 10.28
C GLU A 161 5.80 -15.64 9.91
N LEU A 162 6.04 -15.40 8.61
CA LEU A 162 6.71 -14.18 8.15
C LEU A 162 5.92 -12.93 8.55
N ASN A 163 4.60 -12.94 8.41
CA ASN A 163 3.76 -11.81 8.84
C ASN A 163 3.80 -11.63 10.36
N ALA A 164 3.78 -12.71 11.14
CA ALA A 164 3.94 -12.65 12.58
C ALA A 164 5.31 -12.06 12.98
N GLN A 165 6.39 -12.46 12.30
CA GLN A 165 7.72 -11.89 12.50
C GLN A 165 7.79 -10.40 12.13
N LYS A 166 7.16 -10.00 11.02
CA LYS A 166 7.06 -8.58 10.63
C LYS A 166 6.31 -7.75 11.66
N VAL A 167 5.19 -8.25 12.17
CA VAL A 167 4.43 -7.57 13.25
C VAL A 167 5.29 -7.44 14.51
N ARG A 168 6.04 -8.48 14.89
CA ARG A 168 7.00 -8.41 16.01
C ARG A 168 8.10 -7.39 15.78
N LEU A 169 8.68 -7.33 14.59
CA LEU A 169 9.70 -6.32 14.25
C LEU A 169 9.15 -4.90 14.34
N VAL A 170 7.96 -4.65 13.78
CA VAL A 170 7.30 -3.34 13.88
C VAL A 170 7.00 -2.99 15.34
N ALA A 171 6.56 -3.95 16.15
CA ALA A 171 6.35 -3.73 17.58
C ALA A 171 7.66 -3.37 18.30
N MET A 172 8.77 -4.08 18.01
CA MET A 172 10.09 -3.72 18.54
C MET A 172 10.56 -2.35 18.05
N ASP A 173 10.30 -1.97 16.80
CA ASP A 173 10.65 -0.66 16.27
C ASP A 173 9.90 0.46 17.01
N VAL A 174 8.60 0.27 17.28
CA VAL A 174 7.80 1.20 18.10
C VAL A 174 8.36 1.28 19.53
N GLU A 175 8.70 0.16 20.15
CA GLU A 175 9.29 0.13 21.48
C GLU A 175 10.64 0.86 21.52
N THR A 176 11.51 0.63 20.53
CA THR A 176 12.80 1.36 20.44
C THR A 176 12.61 2.85 20.18
N ALA A 177 11.58 3.25 19.43
CA ALA A 177 11.24 4.66 19.23
C ALA A 177 10.75 5.32 20.52
N ASN A 178 9.90 4.63 21.29
CA ASN A 178 9.45 5.09 22.61
C ASN A 178 10.64 5.23 23.58
N MET A 179 11.48 4.21 23.68
CA MET A 179 12.69 4.24 24.51
C MET A 179 13.68 5.33 24.09
N ARG A 180 13.75 5.67 22.80
CA ARG A 180 14.53 6.82 22.31
C ARG A 180 13.92 8.14 22.76
N SER A 181 12.60 8.32 22.61
CA SER A 181 11.88 9.51 23.09
C SER A 181 12.04 9.70 24.60
N ASP A 182 11.91 8.63 25.39
CA ASP A 182 12.10 8.68 26.85
C ASP A 182 13.53 9.05 27.22
N ARG A 183 14.52 8.53 26.48
CA ARG A 183 15.92 8.92 26.66
C ARG A 183 16.14 10.40 26.35
N ASP A 184 15.56 10.92 25.27
CA ASP A 184 15.70 12.33 24.89
C ASP A 184 14.98 13.28 25.87
N ASN A 185 13.82 12.87 26.38
CA ASN A 185 13.13 13.55 27.47
C ASN A 185 14.00 13.57 28.74
N GLY A 186 14.49 12.40 29.18
CA GLY A 186 15.38 12.30 30.33
C GLY A 186 16.68 13.09 30.15
N ARG A 187 17.26 13.12 28.95
CA ARG A 187 18.41 13.96 28.62
C ARG A 187 18.09 15.46 28.73
N SER A 188 16.91 15.86 28.27
CA SER A 188 16.44 17.24 28.38
C SER A 188 16.20 17.65 29.83
N GLU A 189 15.64 16.77 30.65
CA GLU A 189 15.47 16.97 32.09
C GLU A 189 16.81 17.06 32.81
N LEU A 190 17.76 16.17 32.49
CA LEU A 190 19.13 16.23 32.98
C LEU A 190 19.79 17.56 32.62
N ALA A 191 19.69 18.02 31.37
CA ALA A 191 20.22 19.32 30.95
C ALA A 191 19.57 20.48 31.72
N ARG A 192 18.25 20.46 31.92
CA ARG A 192 17.55 21.46 32.77
C ARG A 192 18.00 21.40 34.22
N SER A 193 18.27 20.21 34.77
CA SER A 193 18.77 20.07 36.14
C SER A 193 20.21 20.58 36.27
N ALA A 194 21.06 20.32 35.27
CA ALA A 194 22.43 20.82 35.22
C ALA A 194 22.46 22.36 35.13
N ASN A 195 21.68 22.96 34.23
CA ASN A 195 21.60 24.42 34.12
C ASN A 195 21.06 25.07 35.41
N ARG A 196 20.07 24.45 36.07
CA ARG A 196 19.58 24.92 37.38
C ARG A 196 20.65 24.83 38.45
N LEU A 197 21.48 23.79 38.43
CA LEU A 197 22.59 23.63 39.36
C LEU A 197 23.66 24.69 39.10
N GLU A 198 24.03 24.93 37.85
CA GLU A 198 24.97 26.00 37.46
C GLU A 198 24.45 27.39 37.85
N GLU A 199 23.15 27.67 37.64
CA GLU A 199 22.52 28.91 38.08
C GLU A 199 22.53 29.04 39.61
N ALA A 200 22.26 27.96 40.34
CA ALA A 200 22.32 27.92 41.80
C ALA A 200 23.76 28.12 42.31
N GLU A 201 24.75 27.52 41.67
CA GLU A 201 26.17 27.73 41.95
C GLU A 201 26.59 29.18 41.68
N GLY A 202 26.12 29.77 40.58
CA GLY A 202 26.31 31.19 40.26
C GLY A 202 25.71 32.11 41.33
N LYS A 203 24.47 31.85 41.76
CA LYS A 203 23.81 32.58 42.86
C LYS A 203 24.52 32.39 44.20
N LEU A 204 25.03 31.19 44.47
CA LEU A 204 25.79 30.91 45.68
C LEU A 204 27.10 31.71 45.66
N LYS A 205 27.79 31.76 44.52
CA LYS A 205 29.02 32.53 44.35
C LYS A 205 28.78 34.03 44.56
N THR A 206 27.76 34.60 43.94
CA THR A 206 27.43 36.03 44.16
C THR A 206 26.99 36.31 45.60
N ALA A 207 26.27 35.38 46.23
CA ALA A 207 25.93 35.49 47.65
C ALA A 207 27.16 35.42 48.55
N LEU A 208 28.16 34.58 48.22
CA LEU A 208 29.44 34.52 48.93
C LEU A 208 30.23 35.81 48.75
N GLU A 209 30.36 36.33 47.53
CA GLU A 209 31.00 37.63 47.26
C GLU A 209 30.30 38.75 48.04
N ARG A 210 28.97 38.71 48.14
CA ARG A 210 28.20 39.66 48.93
C ARG A 210 28.42 39.49 50.44
N CYS A 211 28.54 38.26 50.93
CA CYS A 211 28.89 38.00 52.32
C CYS A 211 30.30 38.51 52.63
N ASP A 212 31.26 38.31 51.73
CA ASP A 212 32.62 38.83 51.88
C ASP A 212 32.64 40.36 51.89
N GLU A 213 31.90 41.00 50.97
CA GLU A 213 31.75 42.45 50.93
C GLU A 213 31.08 43.00 52.20
N LEU A 214 29.97 42.40 52.63
CA LEU A 214 29.31 42.76 53.88
C LEU A 214 30.23 42.56 55.09
N SER A 215 31.05 41.50 55.10
CA SER A 215 32.03 41.26 56.15
C SER A 215 33.14 42.33 56.15
N ALA A 216 33.57 42.79 54.97
CA ALA A 216 34.54 43.86 54.82
C ALA A 216 33.95 45.21 55.25
N GLN A 217 32.69 45.50 54.87
CA GLN A 217 31.95 46.66 55.34
C GLN A 217 31.77 46.63 56.86
N LEU A 218 31.46 45.48 57.44
CA LEU A 218 31.31 45.34 58.88
C LEU A 218 32.65 45.53 59.59
N LYS A 219 33.75 45.00 59.07
CA LYS A 219 35.11 45.28 59.58
C LYS A 219 35.44 46.77 59.48
N ALA A 220 35.16 47.42 58.36
CA ALA A 220 35.38 48.85 58.18
C ALA A 220 34.53 49.69 59.15
N ALA A 221 33.24 49.40 59.28
CA ALA A 221 32.34 50.06 60.23
C ALA A 221 32.78 49.82 61.68
N THR A 222 33.28 48.64 62.03
CA THR A 222 33.86 48.40 63.35
C THR A 222 35.14 49.19 63.55
N ALA A 223 36.00 49.32 62.54
CA ALA A 223 37.20 50.13 62.59
C ALA A 223 36.86 51.63 62.76
N GLU A 224 35.89 52.13 62.00
CA GLU A 224 35.34 53.49 62.16
C GLU A 224 34.72 53.70 63.54
N THR A 225 34.00 52.71 64.07
CA THR A 225 33.44 52.78 65.42
C THR A 225 34.54 52.80 66.47
N THR A 226 35.61 52.02 66.29
CA THR A 226 36.78 52.08 67.20
C THR A 226 37.52 53.40 67.10
N ASP A 227 37.70 53.94 65.89
CA ASP A 227 38.31 55.25 65.67
C ASP A 227 37.44 56.36 66.29
N ASN A 228 36.14 56.36 66.04
CA ASN A 228 35.19 57.27 66.67
C ASN A 228 35.17 57.11 68.20
N SER A 229 35.30 55.90 68.73
CA SER A 229 35.41 55.69 70.17
C SER A 229 36.70 56.31 70.72
N SER A 230 37.82 56.18 70.00
CA SER A 230 39.10 56.77 70.38
C SER A 230 39.04 58.30 70.33
N ARG A 231 38.43 58.86 69.27
CA ARG A 231 38.14 60.29 69.15
C ARG A 231 37.22 60.78 70.27
N LEU A 232 36.19 60.02 70.64
CA LEU A 232 35.35 60.35 71.79
C LEU A 232 36.14 60.33 73.09
N THR A 233 37.06 59.38 73.30
CA THR A 233 37.93 59.39 74.49
C THR A 233 38.89 60.57 74.51
N ASP A 234 39.45 60.95 73.37
CA ASP A 234 40.38 62.08 73.28
C ASP A 234 39.65 63.42 73.37
N LEU A 235 38.47 63.54 72.76
CA LEU A 235 37.58 64.69 72.90
C LEU A 235 37.10 64.81 74.35
N LYS A 236 36.84 63.68 75.03
CA LYS A 236 36.54 63.68 76.46
C LYS A 236 37.73 64.16 77.30
N LYS A 237 38.96 63.70 77.02
CA LYS A 237 40.16 64.25 77.66
C LYS A 237 40.33 65.75 77.39
N GLN A 238 40.03 66.21 76.17
CA GLN A 238 40.05 67.64 75.84
C GLN A 238 38.99 68.42 76.63
N TYR A 239 37.79 67.88 76.75
CA TYR A 239 36.73 68.46 77.57
C TYR A 239 37.10 68.51 79.06
N ASP A 240 37.66 67.43 79.61
CA ASP A 240 38.14 67.39 80.99
C ASP A 240 39.23 68.43 81.24
N ARG A 241 40.18 68.61 80.30
CA ARG A 241 41.17 69.70 80.34
C ARG A 241 40.52 71.08 80.32
N GLN A 242 39.55 71.32 79.44
CA GLN A 242 38.82 72.59 79.39
C GLN A 242 38.06 72.86 80.68
N THR A 243 37.48 71.84 81.32
CA THR A 243 36.82 72.02 82.62
C THR A 243 37.82 72.32 83.75
N ALA A 244 39.04 71.75 83.69
CA ALA A 244 40.12 72.08 84.61
C ALA A 244 40.62 73.52 84.40
N GLU A 245 40.84 73.94 83.15
CA GLU A 245 41.20 75.31 82.78
C GLU A 245 40.14 76.32 83.21
N LEU A 246 38.85 76.02 83.03
CA LEU A 246 37.75 76.83 83.56
C LEU A 246 37.72 76.87 85.10
N GLY A 247 38.13 75.79 85.76
CA GLY A 247 38.33 75.73 87.21
C GLY A 247 39.46 76.65 87.68
N ASP A 248 40.57 76.66 86.97
CA ASP A 248 41.72 77.53 87.27
C ASP A 248 41.43 79.00 86.95
N ILE A 249 40.72 79.30 85.86
CA ILE A 249 40.22 80.64 85.54
C ILE A 249 39.23 81.12 86.61
N ARG A 250 38.37 80.25 87.14
CA ARG A 250 37.49 80.59 88.28
C ARG A 250 38.27 80.91 89.55
N LYS A 251 39.34 80.18 89.85
CA LYS A 251 40.24 80.50 90.98
C LYS A 251 40.96 81.83 90.77
N ALA A 252 41.49 82.08 89.56
CA ALA A 252 42.11 83.36 89.21
C ALA A 252 41.11 84.54 89.30
N LEU A 253 39.84 84.33 88.96
CA LEU A 253 38.78 85.35 89.11
C LEU A 253 38.44 85.62 90.59
N ALA A 254 38.48 84.59 91.45
CA ALA A 254 38.32 84.75 92.90
C ALA A 254 39.50 85.52 93.53
N GLU A 255 40.72 85.31 93.04
CA GLU A 255 41.90 86.06 93.45
C GLU A 255 41.88 87.51 92.93
N ALA A 256 41.44 87.72 91.68
CA ALA A 256 41.27 89.07 91.11
C ALA A 256 40.18 89.87 91.84
N THR A 257 39.07 89.24 92.25
CA THR A 257 38.02 89.90 93.04
C THR A 257 38.47 90.24 94.46
N ALA A 258 39.30 89.42 95.09
CA ALA A 258 39.95 89.76 96.37
C ALA A 258 40.92 90.96 96.23
N SER A 259 41.66 91.04 95.11
CA SER A 259 42.54 92.20 94.84
C SER A 259 41.77 93.51 94.53
N ALA A 260 40.54 93.42 94.02
CA ALA A 260 39.68 94.58 93.76
C ALA A 260 39.02 95.13 95.04
N GLU A 261 38.75 94.30 96.05
CA GLU A 261 38.28 94.74 97.38
C GLU A 261 39.41 95.46 98.15
N ALA A 262 40.66 95.04 98.00
CA ALA A 262 41.83 95.70 98.60
C ALA A 262 42.07 97.13 98.03
N LEU A 263 41.83 97.34 96.72
CA LEU A 263 41.97 98.66 96.07
C LEU A 263 40.83 99.64 96.42
N LYS A 264 39.66 99.16 96.86
CA LYS A 264 38.57 100.03 97.36
C LYS A 264 38.88 100.60 98.75
N ALA A 265 39.69 99.90 99.56
CA ALA A 265 40.10 100.37 100.89
C ALA A 265 41.12 101.52 100.83
N GLU A 266 42.06 101.52 99.86
CA GLU A 266 43.00 102.63 99.63
C GLU A 266 42.33 103.90 99.07
N LEU A 267 41.19 103.78 98.38
CA LEU A 267 40.44 104.93 97.84
C LEU A 267 39.68 105.71 98.94
N ALA A 268 39.32 105.04 100.04
CA ALA A 268 38.66 105.67 101.21
C ALA A 268 39.64 106.46 102.10
N GLU A 269 40.94 106.16 102.04
CA GLU A 269 41.98 106.87 102.78
C GLU A 269 42.41 108.18 102.08
N ARG A 270 42.35 108.24 100.75
CA ARG A 270 42.64 109.44 99.95
C ARG A 270 41.52 110.48 99.94
N SER A 271 40.26 110.11 100.18
CA SER A 271 39.14 111.06 100.28
C SER A 271 39.15 111.89 101.57
N ALA A 272 39.71 111.39 102.66
CA ALA A 272 39.86 112.11 103.94
C ALA A 272 40.93 113.24 103.91
N HIS A 273 41.82 113.25 102.91
CA HIS A 273 42.90 114.24 102.78
C HIS A 273 42.46 115.52 102.02
N VAL A 274 41.35 115.47 101.28
CA VAL A 274 40.80 116.59 100.49
C VAL A 274 39.91 117.52 101.34
N ASP A 275 39.27 117.01 102.39
CA ASP A 275 38.35 117.79 103.23
C ASP A 275 39.04 118.77 104.19
N LYS A 276 40.30 118.54 104.58
CA LYS A 276 41.11 119.50 105.36
C LYS A 276 41.54 120.75 104.59
N SER A 277 41.54 120.70 103.25
CA SER A 277 41.97 121.82 102.40
C SER A 277 40.82 122.72 101.95
N ARG A 278 39.55 122.34 102.21
CA ARG A 278 38.35 123.11 101.86
C ARG A 278 37.90 124.06 102.99
N ALA A 279 38.19 123.74 104.26
CA ALA A 279 37.86 124.57 105.43
C ALA A 279 38.57 125.95 105.50
N ALA A 280 39.60 126.18 104.68
CA ALA A 280 40.33 127.46 104.64
C ALA A 280 39.73 128.49 103.66
N ARG A 281 38.76 128.11 102.78
CA ARG A 281 38.12 129.02 101.81
C ARG A 281 36.80 129.65 102.30
N ASP A 282 36.09 129.00 103.22
CA ASP A 282 34.77 129.45 103.71
C ASP A 282 34.80 130.67 104.67
N ILE A 283 35.98 131.20 105.01
CA ILE A 283 36.13 132.36 105.92
C ILE A 283 36.20 133.70 105.16
N LEU A 284 36.40 133.72 103.84
CA LEU A 284 36.50 134.97 103.06
C LEU A 284 35.21 135.36 102.31
N ASP A 285 34.31 134.42 102.00
CA ASP A 285 33.04 134.71 101.32
C ASP A 285 31.91 135.18 102.27
N ARG A 286 32.15 135.21 103.59
CA ARG A 286 31.23 135.79 104.59
C ARG A 286 31.07 137.30 104.47
N LYS A 287 31.93 137.98 103.69
CA LYS A 287 31.82 139.42 103.37
C LYS A 287 30.92 139.71 102.16
N LEU A 288 30.38 138.68 101.50
CA LEU A 288 29.53 138.78 100.31
C LEU A 288 28.02 138.86 100.62
N PHE A 289 27.62 138.83 101.89
CA PHE A 289 26.20 138.85 102.28
C PHE A 289 25.65 140.26 102.60
N GLU A 290 26.51 141.27 102.79
CA GLU A 290 26.07 142.62 103.21
C GLU A 290 25.82 143.60 102.05
N ALA A 291 26.04 143.23 100.78
CA ALA A 291 25.89 144.13 99.63
C ALA A 291 24.73 143.78 98.66
N GLU A 292 24.08 142.62 98.78
CA GLU A 292 23.00 142.18 97.87
C GLU A 292 21.59 142.69 98.21
N THR A 293 21.46 143.67 99.11
CA THR A 293 20.19 144.37 99.41
C THR A 293 19.93 145.63 98.56
N ALA A 294 20.53 145.77 97.38
CA ALA A 294 20.27 146.95 96.55
C ALA A 294 20.26 146.74 95.04
N LEU A 295 19.57 145.74 94.50
CA LEU A 295 18.57 145.99 93.44
C LEU A 295 17.93 144.69 92.92
N LYS A 296 16.75 144.41 93.45
CA LYS A 296 15.66 143.76 92.72
C LYS A 296 15.16 144.74 91.65
N ALA A 297 15.31 144.42 90.37
CA ALA A 297 14.29 144.69 89.35
C ALA A 297 14.75 144.21 87.96
N ALA A 298 13.85 143.46 87.31
CA ALA A 298 13.74 143.23 85.87
C ALA A 298 14.35 141.94 85.29
N ASP A 299 13.67 140.82 85.58
CA ASP A 299 12.99 139.95 84.60
C ASP A 299 12.73 140.62 83.22
N GLU A 300 12.74 139.96 82.06
CA GLU A 300 12.00 138.74 81.69
C GLU A 300 12.25 138.37 80.19
N ARG A 301 11.94 137.10 79.80
CA ARG A 301 11.52 136.56 78.45
C ARG A 301 12.59 136.27 77.37
N SER A 302 12.51 135.28 76.46
CA SER A 302 11.61 134.13 76.18
C SER A 302 11.89 133.57 74.75
N MET A 303 12.16 132.26 74.63
CA MET A 303 11.63 131.30 73.62
C MET A 303 12.15 131.09 72.15
N ARG A 304 11.95 129.81 71.71
CA ARG A 304 11.71 129.18 70.35
C ARG A 304 12.91 128.46 69.67
N ASP A 305 12.84 127.38 68.85
CA ASP A 305 11.92 126.27 68.47
C ASP A 305 12.54 125.40 67.30
N ALA A 306 12.06 124.14 67.06
CA ALA A 306 11.90 123.37 65.76
C ALA A 306 13.11 122.63 65.06
N LYS A 307 13.03 121.46 64.33
CA LYS A 307 11.97 120.57 63.75
C LYS A 307 12.53 119.22 63.16
N ARG A 308 11.63 118.24 62.88
CA ARG A 308 11.78 116.93 62.16
C ARG A 308 11.31 117.00 60.68
N ALA A 309 11.72 116.02 59.85
CA ALA A 309 11.00 115.35 58.73
C ALA A 309 11.34 115.69 57.24
N ASP A 310 11.63 114.64 56.45
CA ASP A 310 11.30 114.36 55.01
C ASP A 310 12.09 113.09 54.50
N ARG A 311 11.64 111.83 54.71
CA ARG A 311 10.88 110.87 53.82
C ARG A 311 11.48 110.60 52.42
N LEU A 312 11.90 109.38 52.04
CA LEU A 312 11.16 108.14 51.64
C LEU A 312 10.10 108.34 50.54
N ALA A 313 10.47 108.09 49.27
CA ALA A 313 9.52 108.04 48.14
C ALA A 313 10.00 107.30 46.85
N GLU A 314 10.90 106.32 46.88
CA GLU A 314 11.35 105.71 45.60
C GLU A 314 11.72 104.21 45.69
N GLU A 315 10.79 103.41 46.22
CA GLU A 315 10.81 101.94 46.21
C GLU A 315 9.53 101.38 45.55
N LEU A 316 9.33 101.52 44.23
CA LEU A 316 8.15 100.92 43.60
C LEU A 316 8.30 100.32 42.19
N GLU A 317 9.49 99.98 41.68
CA GLU A 317 9.55 99.32 40.36
C GLU A 317 10.76 98.41 40.08
N GLU A 318 11.20 97.57 41.03
CA GLU A 318 12.16 96.51 40.65
C GLU A 318 12.10 95.26 41.54
N ALA A 319 10.89 94.93 42.00
CA ALA A 319 10.57 93.67 42.68
C ALA A 319 9.50 92.86 41.91
N LYS A 320 9.52 92.94 40.56
CA LYS A 320 8.58 92.20 39.68
C LYS A 320 9.21 91.30 38.61
N ASN A 321 10.53 91.28 38.44
CA ASN A 321 11.18 90.38 37.48
C ASN A 321 11.92 89.24 38.18
N SER A 322 11.12 88.33 38.72
CA SER A 322 11.53 86.98 39.04
C SER A 322 11.46 86.07 37.80
N ARG A 323 12.07 84.88 37.91
CA ARG A 323 11.57 83.63 37.27
C ARG A 323 12.01 83.37 35.81
N GLY A 324 13.32 83.30 35.57
CA GLY A 324 13.93 82.99 34.25
C GLY A 324 14.76 81.70 34.11
N GLU A 325 15.12 81.00 35.20
CA GLU A 325 16.16 79.94 35.12
C GLU A 325 15.68 78.49 35.18
N TRP A 326 14.39 78.24 35.45
CA TRP A 326 13.86 76.87 35.58
C TRP A 326 12.94 76.41 34.43
N LYS A 327 12.81 77.21 33.35
CA LYS A 327 12.07 76.82 32.13
C LYS A 327 12.94 76.32 30.98
N ARG A 328 14.27 76.52 31.02
CA ARG A 328 15.19 76.16 29.91
C ARG A 328 15.78 74.74 29.98
N ARG A 329 15.43 73.94 30.99
CA ARG A 329 15.90 72.54 31.12
C ARG A 329 14.87 71.47 30.78
N ALA A 330 13.64 71.86 30.41
CA ALA A 330 12.57 70.94 30.01
C ALA A 330 12.28 70.94 28.49
N GLU A 331 12.77 71.92 27.72
CA GLU A 331 12.51 72.06 26.28
C GLU A 331 13.54 71.38 25.35
N VAL A 332 14.55 70.69 25.90
CA VAL A 332 15.57 69.98 25.11
C VAL A 332 15.27 68.46 24.97
N ALA A 333 14.19 67.97 25.56
CA ALA A 333 13.76 66.57 25.45
C ALA A 333 12.57 66.34 24.47
N GLU A 334 12.05 67.40 23.85
CA GLU A 334 10.88 67.31 22.94
C GLU A 334 11.22 67.44 21.45
N THR A 335 12.45 67.84 21.11
CA THR A 335 12.91 67.98 19.72
C THR A 335 13.48 66.70 19.11
N GLU A 336 13.87 65.70 19.92
CA GLU A 336 14.33 64.39 19.41
C GLU A 336 13.19 63.38 19.21
N ARG A 337 12.02 63.62 19.81
CA ARG A 337 10.83 62.76 19.66
C ARG A 337 10.09 62.95 18.33
N ASN A 338 10.26 64.10 17.66
CA ASN A 338 9.47 64.49 16.50
C ASN A 338 10.16 64.29 15.13
N GLU A 339 11.39 63.78 15.07
CA GLU A 339 12.04 63.39 13.80
C GLU A 339 11.84 61.90 13.44
N LEU A 340 11.56 61.03 14.41
CA LEU A 340 11.32 59.60 14.17
C LEU A 340 9.87 59.28 13.74
N ALA A 341 8.93 60.23 13.90
CA ALA A 341 7.52 60.06 13.51
C ALA A 341 7.23 60.34 12.02
N ARG A 342 8.19 60.86 11.24
CA ARG A 342 8.01 61.15 9.80
C ARG A 342 8.50 60.06 8.84
N LYS A 343 9.30 59.09 9.30
CA LYS A 343 9.82 58.01 8.43
C LYS A 343 9.00 56.72 8.44
N LEU A 344 8.02 56.58 9.33
CA LEU A 344 7.23 55.34 9.50
C LEU A 344 6.06 55.10 8.52
N PRO A 345 5.45 56.09 7.82
CA PRO A 345 4.35 55.77 6.89
C PRO A 345 4.79 55.37 5.47
N ALA A 346 6.07 55.56 5.10
CA ALA A 346 6.55 55.32 3.74
C ALA A 346 7.17 53.91 3.55
N GLU A 347 7.81 53.35 4.59
CA GLU A 347 8.39 52.00 4.53
C GLU A 347 7.34 50.91 4.78
N MET A 348 6.30 51.17 5.58
CA MET A 348 5.21 50.22 5.81
C MET A 348 4.34 50.01 4.55
N LYS A 349 4.00 51.06 3.81
CA LYS A 349 3.26 50.92 2.53
C LYS A 349 4.11 50.33 1.40
N ALA A 350 5.44 50.44 1.45
CA ALA A 350 6.34 49.81 0.48
C ALA A 350 6.59 48.32 0.80
N LEU A 351 6.53 47.92 2.07
CA LEU A 351 6.57 46.52 2.51
C LEU A 351 5.23 45.80 2.27
N GLU A 352 4.10 46.47 2.48
CA GLU A 352 2.75 45.93 2.15
C GLU A 352 2.54 45.78 0.63
N ARG A 353 3.06 46.71 -0.20
CA ARG A 353 3.02 46.52 -1.67
C ARG A 353 3.92 45.37 -2.13
N LYS A 354 5.10 45.19 -1.52
CA LYS A 354 5.99 44.05 -1.82
C LYS A 354 5.47 42.73 -1.28
N SER A 355 4.69 42.71 -0.18
CA SER A 355 4.04 41.49 0.32
C SER A 355 2.81 41.13 -0.54
N VAL A 356 1.99 42.10 -0.94
CA VAL A 356 0.84 41.87 -1.81
C VAL A 356 1.25 41.52 -3.25
N GLU A 357 2.34 42.10 -3.79
CA GLU A 357 2.90 41.69 -5.09
C GLU A 357 3.52 40.28 -5.04
N ARG A 358 4.14 39.89 -3.91
CA ARG A 358 4.65 38.53 -3.71
C ARG A 358 3.50 37.52 -3.55
N GLU A 359 2.47 37.84 -2.77
CA GLU A 359 1.28 37.00 -2.63
C GLU A 359 0.51 36.86 -3.95
N ALA A 360 0.41 37.93 -4.75
CA ALA A 360 -0.17 37.88 -6.09
C ALA A 360 0.69 37.07 -7.09
N ALA A 361 2.02 37.16 -6.98
CA ALA A 361 2.94 36.35 -7.79
C ALA A 361 2.87 34.85 -7.42
N TYR A 362 2.83 34.52 -6.13
CA TYR A 362 2.66 33.14 -5.65
C TYR A 362 1.27 32.59 -6.01
N ALA A 363 0.20 33.38 -5.90
CA ALA A 363 -1.15 32.97 -6.32
C ALA A 363 -1.28 32.78 -7.83
N ALA A 364 -0.56 33.57 -8.64
CA ALA A 364 -0.51 33.38 -10.09
C ALA A 364 0.33 32.14 -10.48
N GLU A 365 1.39 31.85 -9.73
CA GLU A 365 2.27 30.70 -9.94
C GLU A 365 1.60 29.39 -9.49
N THR A 366 0.87 29.37 -8.37
CA THR A 366 0.07 28.20 -7.95
C THR A 366 -1.05 27.92 -8.94
N LYS A 367 -1.75 28.94 -9.45
CA LYS A 367 -2.80 28.77 -10.46
C LYS A 367 -2.25 28.29 -11.82
N ARG A 368 -1.02 28.68 -12.18
CA ARG A 368 -0.30 28.16 -13.36
C ARG A 368 0.15 26.72 -13.17
N LEU A 369 0.65 26.37 -11.98
CA LEU A 369 1.08 25.01 -11.64
C LEU A 369 -0.12 24.06 -11.53
N GLU A 370 -1.25 24.48 -10.97
CA GLU A 370 -2.51 23.72 -10.98
C GLU A 370 -3.04 23.51 -12.39
N ALA A 371 -2.97 24.53 -13.27
CA ALA A 371 -3.35 24.39 -14.67
C ALA A 371 -2.41 23.44 -15.43
N ALA A 372 -1.11 23.44 -15.12
CA ALA A 372 -0.14 22.51 -15.68
C ALA A 372 -0.34 21.07 -15.17
N LEU A 373 -0.64 20.89 -13.88
CA LEU A 373 -0.97 19.60 -13.27
C LEU A 373 -2.26 19.03 -13.86
N ASN A 374 -3.28 19.85 -14.08
CA ASN A 374 -4.54 19.43 -14.73
C ASN A 374 -4.38 19.08 -16.22
N ARG A 375 -3.41 19.69 -16.92
CA ARG A 375 -3.07 19.30 -18.30
C ARG A 375 -2.28 18.00 -18.33
N ALA A 376 -1.26 17.86 -17.47
CA ALA A 376 -0.45 16.67 -17.36
C ALA A 376 -1.27 15.43 -16.93
N THR A 377 -2.23 15.59 -16.02
CA THR A 377 -3.13 14.49 -15.61
C THR A 377 -4.08 14.07 -16.74
N LYS A 378 -4.58 15.02 -17.54
CA LYS A 378 -5.39 14.72 -18.74
C LYS A 378 -4.58 14.02 -19.82
N GLU A 379 -3.34 14.43 -20.06
CA GLU A 379 -2.43 13.77 -21.01
C GLU A 379 -2.03 12.37 -20.54
N HIS A 380 -1.73 12.20 -19.24
CA HIS A 380 -1.44 10.90 -18.65
C HIS A 380 -2.66 9.96 -18.67
N ALA A 381 -3.88 10.47 -18.50
CA ALA A 381 -5.11 9.70 -18.64
C ALA A 381 -5.36 9.27 -20.10
N LYS A 382 -5.11 10.15 -21.07
CA LYS A 382 -5.18 9.83 -22.51
C LYS A 382 -4.15 8.77 -22.92
N ALA A 383 -2.92 8.88 -22.42
CA ALA A 383 -1.86 7.90 -22.68
C ALA A 383 -2.21 6.51 -22.10
N ARG A 384 -2.73 6.45 -20.86
CA ARG A 384 -3.23 5.18 -20.27
C ARG A 384 -4.40 4.56 -21.05
N ALA A 385 -5.31 5.39 -21.55
CA ALA A 385 -6.43 4.89 -22.37
C ALA A 385 -5.96 4.35 -23.73
N ALA A 386 -4.93 4.95 -24.33
CA ALA A 386 -4.32 4.46 -25.56
C ALA A 386 -3.56 3.14 -25.35
N GLU A 387 -2.83 3.01 -24.23
CA GLU A 387 -2.15 1.78 -23.83
C GLU A 387 -3.14 0.63 -23.59
N ALA A 388 -4.25 0.89 -22.87
CA ALA A 388 -5.29 -0.12 -22.65
C ALA A 388 -5.92 -0.60 -23.98
N ARG A 389 -6.14 0.30 -24.94
CA ARG A 389 -6.63 -0.06 -26.29
C ARG A 389 -5.61 -0.87 -27.08
N ALA A 390 -4.32 -0.54 -26.96
CA ALA A 390 -3.25 -1.32 -27.59
C ALA A 390 -3.13 -2.73 -26.99
N VAL A 391 -3.28 -2.87 -25.67
CA VAL A 391 -3.27 -4.17 -24.98
C VAL A 391 -4.45 -5.05 -25.40
N GLU A 392 -5.65 -4.49 -25.50
CA GLU A 392 -6.82 -5.23 -25.99
C GLU A 392 -6.67 -5.64 -27.46
N ARG A 393 -6.06 -4.78 -28.29
CA ARG A 393 -5.76 -5.09 -29.70
C ARG A 393 -4.69 -6.17 -29.86
N VAL A 394 -3.69 -6.22 -28.97
CA VAL A 394 -2.72 -7.33 -28.89
C VAL A 394 -3.38 -8.65 -28.47
N LYS A 395 -4.34 -8.60 -27.54
CA LYS A 395 -5.11 -9.80 -27.15
C LYS A 395 -5.99 -10.31 -28.29
N ALA A 396 -6.65 -9.41 -29.01
CA ALA A 396 -7.46 -9.76 -30.18
C ALA A 396 -6.61 -10.40 -31.29
N LEU A 397 -5.47 -9.79 -31.65
CA LEU A 397 -4.53 -10.35 -32.63
C LEU A 397 -3.93 -11.69 -32.17
N SER A 398 -3.70 -11.87 -30.86
CA SER A 398 -3.24 -13.15 -30.30
C SER A 398 -4.32 -14.25 -30.33
N GLN A 399 -5.60 -13.88 -30.24
CA GLN A 399 -6.73 -14.81 -30.38
C GLN A 399 -6.97 -15.19 -31.84
N GLU A 400 -6.78 -14.24 -32.77
CA GLU A 400 -6.77 -14.50 -34.21
C GLU A 400 -5.60 -15.42 -34.61
N LEU A 401 -4.44 -15.30 -33.94
CA LEU A 401 -3.28 -16.19 -34.12
C LEU A 401 -3.55 -17.64 -33.67
N LEU A 402 -4.38 -17.83 -32.64
CA LEU A 402 -4.83 -19.15 -32.17
C LEU A 402 -5.86 -19.78 -33.13
N ALA A 403 -6.58 -18.97 -33.90
CA ALA A 403 -7.56 -19.43 -34.88
C ALA A 403 -6.96 -19.76 -36.27
N ALA A 404 -5.81 -19.18 -36.63
CA ALA A 404 -5.18 -19.29 -37.94
C ALA A 404 -4.09 -20.38 -38.05
N GLN A 405 -4.26 -21.55 -37.42
CA GLN A 405 -3.27 -22.65 -37.40
C GLN A 405 -2.97 -23.35 -38.74
N ASN A 406 -3.45 -22.85 -39.89
CA ASN A 406 -3.27 -23.51 -41.19
C ASN A 406 -2.75 -22.52 -42.26
N GLY A 407 -1.43 -22.38 -42.40
CA GLY A 407 -0.81 -21.76 -43.58
C GLY A 407 0.54 -21.07 -43.31
N PRO A 408 1.65 -21.50 -43.94
CA PRO A 408 3.00 -20.93 -43.72
C PRO A 408 3.16 -19.47 -44.18
N ASP A 409 2.32 -18.99 -45.11
CA ASP A 409 2.39 -17.60 -45.62
C ASP A 409 1.69 -16.57 -44.71
N GLY A 410 0.72 -16.99 -43.91
CA GLY A 410 0.03 -16.11 -42.94
C GLY A 410 0.87 -15.82 -41.70
N GLN A 411 1.73 -16.77 -41.32
CA GLN A 411 2.54 -16.70 -40.10
C GLN A 411 3.61 -15.60 -40.19
N ALA A 412 4.26 -15.42 -41.34
CA ALA A 412 5.27 -14.39 -41.55
C ALA A 412 4.69 -12.96 -41.62
N ILE A 413 3.51 -12.80 -42.21
CA ILE A 413 2.80 -11.50 -42.28
C ILE A 413 2.33 -11.09 -40.88
N LEU A 414 1.78 -12.03 -40.12
CA LEU A 414 1.30 -11.79 -38.75
C LEU A 414 2.45 -11.57 -37.76
N GLU A 415 3.60 -12.24 -37.90
CA GLU A 415 4.81 -11.95 -37.12
C GLU A 415 5.35 -10.54 -37.42
N GLY A 416 5.27 -10.10 -38.67
CA GLY A 416 5.63 -8.72 -39.06
C GLY A 416 4.70 -7.66 -38.46
N GLU A 417 3.40 -7.93 -38.40
CA GLU A 417 2.43 -7.04 -37.74
C GLU A 417 2.58 -7.06 -36.21
N LEU A 418 2.87 -8.21 -35.61
CA LEU A 418 3.16 -8.32 -34.18
C LEU A 418 4.44 -7.58 -33.80
N ALA A 419 5.47 -7.62 -34.65
CA ALA A 419 6.70 -6.85 -34.48
C ALA A 419 6.42 -5.34 -34.54
N LYS A 420 5.60 -4.87 -35.49
CA LYS A 420 5.16 -3.47 -35.56
C LYS A 420 4.41 -3.05 -34.31
N VAL A 421 3.42 -3.83 -33.86
CA VAL A 421 2.65 -3.52 -32.64
C VAL A 421 3.52 -3.55 -31.38
N ARG A 422 4.54 -4.42 -31.32
CA ARG A 422 5.54 -4.42 -30.22
C ARG A 422 6.41 -3.17 -30.24
N THR A 423 6.82 -2.69 -31.42
CA THR A 423 7.58 -1.44 -31.53
C THR A 423 6.73 -0.22 -31.16
N GLU A 424 5.47 -0.17 -31.60
CA GLU A 424 4.52 0.87 -31.22
C GLU A 424 4.24 0.86 -29.71
N LYS A 425 4.10 -0.33 -29.10
CA LYS A 425 3.97 -0.49 -27.65
C LYS A 425 5.21 0.04 -26.92
N ALA A 426 6.42 -0.29 -27.38
CA ALA A 426 7.65 0.20 -26.76
C ALA A 426 7.77 1.73 -26.83
N VAL A 427 7.35 2.35 -27.94
CA VAL A 427 7.29 3.81 -28.09
C VAL A 427 6.28 4.43 -27.12
N LEU A 428 5.09 3.82 -26.97
CA LEU A 428 4.07 4.29 -26.03
C LEU A 428 4.51 4.14 -24.56
N GLU A 429 5.20 3.05 -24.21
CA GLU A 429 5.78 2.86 -22.88
C GLU A 429 6.87 3.89 -22.57
N ALA A 430 7.70 4.25 -23.56
CA ALA A 430 8.70 5.31 -23.44
C ALA A 430 8.06 6.70 -23.25
N GLN A 431 6.98 6.99 -23.98
CA GLN A 431 6.21 8.24 -23.81
C GLN A 431 5.55 8.31 -22.43
N LEU A 432 5.04 7.19 -21.90
CA LEU A 432 4.46 7.13 -20.56
C LEU A 432 5.53 7.32 -19.47
N ALA A 433 6.72 6.75 -19.64
CA ALA A 433 7.85 6.95 -18.73
C ALA A 433 8.30 8.42 -18.71
N SER A 434 8.38 9.07 -19.88
CA SER A 434 8.61 10.50 -20.03
C SER A 434 7.56 11.33 -19.29
N ALA A 435 6.27 11.05 -19.51
CA ALA A 435 5.17 11.76 -18.84
C ALA A 435 5.20 11.60 -17.31
N ARG A 436 5.59 10.42 -16.79
CA ARG A 436 5.76 10.19 -15.34
C ARG A 436 6.95 10.96 -14.76
N ALA A 437 8.04 11.07 -15.50
CA ALA A 437 9.21 11.84 -15.08
C ALA A 437 8.89 13.34 -15.00
N GLU A 438 8.16 13.87 -15.97
CA GLU A 438 7.67 15.26 -15.95
C GLU A 438 6.67 15.50 -14.80
N TRP A 439 5.76 14.54 -14.54
CA TRP A 439 4.86 14.61 -13.39
C TRP A 439 5.61 14.63 -12.05
N SER A 440 6.67 13.80 -11.89
CA SER A 440 7.53 13.82 -10.71
C SER A 440 8.34 15.12 -10.55
N LYS A 441 8.69 15.80 -11.65
CA LYS A 441 9.33 17.13 -11.59
C LYS A 441 8.36 18.19 -11.09
N VAL A 442 7.12 18.17 -11.60
CA VAL A 442 6.05 19.09 -11.17
C VAL A 442 5.70 18.86 -9.70
N GLU A 443 5.54 17.61 -9.27
CA GLU A 443 5.26 17.26 -7.87
C GLU A 443 6.36 17.75 -6.92
N ARG A 444 7.64 17.55 -7.28
CA ARG A 444 8.77 18.07 -6.49
C ARG A 444 8.87 19.59 -6.48
N HIS A 445 8.32 20.26 -7.49
CA HIS A 445 8.25 21.72 -7.52
C HIS A 445 7.12 22.23 -6.61
N ILE A 446 5.99 21.53 -6.59
CA ILE A 446 4.87 21.80 -5.67
C ILE A 446 5.33 21.59 -4.23
N GLN A 447 5.98 20.46 -3.91
CA GLN A 447 6.47 20.17 -2.56
C GLN A 447 7.45 21.25 -2.05
N ARG A 448 8.39 21.68 -2.90
CA ARG A 448 9.33 22.77 -2.57
C ARG A 448 8.64 24.13 -2.39
N SER A 449 7.60 24.42 -3.18
CA SER A 449 6.83 25.65 -3.00
C SER A 449 5.97 25.64 -1.74
N VAL A 450 5.50 24.48 -1.29
CA VAL A 450 4.76 24.30 -0.04
C VAL A 450 5.69 24.46 1.17
N GLU A 451 6.92 23.92 1.10
CA GLU A 451 7.95 24.13 2.14
C GLU A 451 8.45 25.58 2.23
N ALA A 452 8.39 26.34 1.13
CA ALA A 452 8.74 27.76 1.07
C ALA A 452 7.59 28.71 1.49
N GLY A 453 6.43 28.17 1.91
CA GLY A 453 5.27 28.93 2.36
C GLY A 453 5.50 29.77 3.64
N PRO A 454 4.55 30.66 4.00
CA PRO A 454 4.72 31.81 4.89
C PRO A 454 5.13 31.48 6.35
N ASP A 455 5.01 30.22 6.77
CA ASP A 455 5.23 29.80 8.16
C ASP A 455 6.72 29.63 8.52
N ALA A 456 7.60 29.37 7.56
CA ALA A 456 9.03 29.15 7.83
C ALA A 456 9.82 30.48 7.93
N SER A 457 9.48 31.46 7.08
CA SER A 457 10.09 32.80 7.08
C SER A 457 9.53 33.68 8.21
N GLY A 458 8.21 33.64 8.44
CA GLY A 458 7.53 34.47 9.44
C GLY A 458 7.91 34.18 10.89
N LYS A 459 8.29 32.92 11.22
CA LYS A 459 8.72 32.57 12.58
C LYS A 459 10.08 33.16 12.94
N SER A 460 11.01 33.25 11.99
CA SER A 460 12.32 33.88 12.21
C SER A 460 12.21 35.40 12.33
N GLY A 461 11.37 36.04 11.49
CA GLY A 461 11.11 37.48 11.55
C GLY A 461 10.35 37.91 12.81
N ASN A 462 9.34 37.15 13.24
CA ASN A 462 8.62 37.42 14.49
C ASN A 462 9.46 37.18 15.74
N ALA A 463 10.39 36.21 15.72
CA ALA A 463 11.33 36.01 16.83
C ALA A 463 12.30 37.19 16.96
N VAL A 464 12.80 37.72 15.84
CA VAL A 464 13.68 38.90 15.83
C VAL A 464 12.93 40.16 16.23
N LEU A 465 11.67 40.33 15.80
CA LEU A 465 10.83 41.46 16.21
C LEU A 465 10.44 41.40 17.69
N ARG A 466 10.16 40.21 18.24
CA ARG A 466 9.91 40.02 19.67
C ARG A 466 11.16 40.29 20.51
N ALA A 467 12.31 39.76 20.12
CA ALA A 467 13.58 40.03 20.79
C ALA A 467 13.94 41.53 20.80
N ARG A 468 13.58 42.27 19.75
CA ARG A 468 13.83 43.72 19.65
C ARG A 468 12.83 44.56 20.46
N LEU A 469 11.60 44.06 20.63
CA LEU A 469 10.58 44.62 21.53
C LEU A 469 10.94 44.41 23.00
N ASP A 470 11.47 43.23 23.34
CA ASP A 470 11.94 42.93 24.70
C ASP A 470 13.19 43.78 25.05
N MET A 471 14.11 43.98 24.09
CA MET A 471 15.27 44.88 24.27
C MET A 471 14.87 46.34 24.47
N LEU A 472 13.84 46.82 23.77
CA LEU A 472 13.27 48.16 23.96
C LEU A 472 12.51 48.28 25.28
N ALA A 473 11.86 47.21 25.74
CA ALA A 473 11.20 47.17 27.05
C ALA A 473 12.24 47.23 28.19
N ASP A 474 13.38 46.54 28.05
CA ASP A 474 14.50 46.59 28.99
C ASP A 474 15.20 47.96 28.99
N GLU A 475 15.39 48.61 27.82
CA GLU A 475 15.92 49.98 27.76
C GLU A 475 14.97 51.01 28.40
N ILE A 476 13.65 50.84 28.22
CA ILE A 476 12.65 51.70 28.88
C ILE A 476 12.63 51.46 30.39
N ALA A 477 12.81 50.22 30.86
CA ALA A 477 12.92 49.89 32.28
C ALA A 477 14.22 50.41 32.91
N LEU A 478 15.32 50.48 32.14
CA LEU A 478 16.59 51.05 32.61
C LEU A 478 16.55 52.58 32.73
N PHE A 479 15.79 53.27 31.87
CA PHE A 479 15.60 54.72 31.93
C PHE A 479 14.54 55.16 32.95
N ALA A 480 13.59 54.30 33.29
CA ALA A 480 12.57 54.53 34.31
C ALA A 480 12.92 53.77 35.59
N GLY A 481 13.84 54.31 36.40
CA GLY A 481 14.17 53.73 37.70
C GLY A 481 12.98 53.67 38.64
N ALA A 482 12.25 52.54 38.66
CA ALA A 482 11.29 52.14 39.67
C ALA A 482 10.95 50.64 39.52
N GLU A 483 11.13 49.87 40.60
CA GLU A 483 10.69 48.47 40.71
C GLU A 483 9.17 48.35 40.53
N LEU A 484 8.73 47.46 39.63
CA LEU A 484 7.34 46.97 39.58
C LEU A 484 7.33 45.45 39.87
N PRO A 485 6.42 44.94 40.73
CA PRO A 485 6.39 43.52 41.07
C PRO A 485 5.73 42.69 39.95
N PRO A 486 5.97 41.36 39.91
CA PRO A 486 5.58 40.54 38.77
C PRO A 486 4.07 40.29 38.76
N ALA A 487 3.39 40.73 37.69
CA ALA A 487 2.00 40.40 37.46
C ALA A 487 1.85 38.98 36.89
N SER A 488 1.90 37.98 37.78
CA SER A 488 1.19 36.71 37.57
C SER A 488 -0.24 36.85 38.09
N GLY A 489 -1.23 36.62 37.23
CA GLY A 489 -2.60 36.30 37.61
C GLY A 489 -3.63 37.41 37.42
N LEU A 490 -4.26 37.44 36.24
CA LEU A 490 -5.65 37.88 36.09
C LEU A 490 -6.35 36.94 35.11
N VAL A 491 -6.97 35.91 35.68
CA VAL A 491 -8.03 35.12 35.05
C VAL A 491 -9.33 35.90 35.25
N THR A 492 -10.03 36.25 34.17
CA THR A 492 -11.41 35.78 33.96
C THR A 492 -11.92 36.13 32.56
N PRO A 493 -12.73 35.25 31.94
CA PRO A 493 -13.20 35.35 30.56
C PRO A 493 -14.55 36.07 30.48
N LEU A 494 -14.82 36.78 29.39
CA LEU A 494 -16.13 37.39 29.08
C LEU A 494 -16.19 37.70 27.57
N PRO A 495 -17.38 37.78 26.95
CA PRO A 495 -18.11 36.63 26.41
C PRO A 495 -18.35 36.72 24.89
N SER A 496 -18.80 35.62 24.29
CA SER A 496 -19.33 35.56 22.93
C SER A 496 -20.72 36.18 22.79
N ARG A 497 -20.96 36.95 21.73
CA ARG A 497 -22.25 37.12 21.00
C ARG A 497 -21.98 38.01 19.77
N ALA A 498 -22.58 37.87 18.60
CA ALA A 498 -23.58 36.96 18.02
C ALA A 498 -23.43 37.11 16.48
N GLU A 499 -23.39 36.02 15.72
CA GLU A 499 -24.50 35.50 14.91
C GLU A 499 -24.93 36.35 13.70
N THR A 500 -24.88 35.74 12.51
CA THR A 500 -26.05 35.67 11.62
C THR A 500 -26.13 34.28 11.00
N THR A 501 -26.84 33.40 11.72
CA THR A 501 -27.93 32.52 11.27
C THR A 501 -28.04 32.09 9.80
N VAL A 502 -28.10 30.77 9.60
CA VAL A 502 -29.20 30.12 8.85
C VAL A 502 -29.69 28.89 9.63
N VAL A 503 -31.01 28.83 9.81
CA VAL A 503 -31.81 27.93 10.66
C VAL A 503 -32.04 26.54 10.03
N PRO A 504 -32.17 25.46 10.83
CA PRO A 504 -32.59 24.13 10.38
C PRO A 504 -34.10 23.88 10.59
N LEU A 505 -34.69 22.98 9.80
CA LEU A 505 -36.00 22.37 10.08
C LEU A 505 -35.95 20.85 9.86
N ALA A 506 -36.86 20.18 10.57
CA ALA A 506 -36.72 18.85 11.11
C ALA A 506 -37.41 17.72 10.29
N LYS A 507 -36.94 16.48 10.58
CA LYS A 507 -37.65 15.19 10.75
C LYS A 507 -38.81 14.77 9.82
N GLY A 508 -38.74 13.49 9.42
CA GLY A 508 -39.87 12.59 9.11
C GLY A 508 -39.61 11.74 7.86
N THR A 509 -39.23 10.45 8.00
CA THR A 509 -40.10 9.24 7.79
C THR A 509 -40.72 9.18 6.38
N GLU A 510 -40.66 8.14 5.56
CA GLU A 510 -40.65 6.69 5.76
C GLU A 510 -40.58 6.05 4.35
N THR A 511 -39.96 4.85 4.22
CA THR A 511 -40.32 3.74 3.28
C THR A 511 -40.27 3.99 1.74
N ALA A 512 -39.94 3.06 0.85
CA ALA A 512 -39.66 1.62 0.89
C ALA A 512 -38.92 1.20 -0.41
N ARG A 513 -38.14 0.10 -0.29
CA ARG A 513 -37.98 -1.02 -1.26
C ARG A 513 -37.39 -0.71 -2.65
N THR A 514 -36.50 -1.51 -3.24
CA THR A 514 -35.97 -2.89 -3.10
C THR A 514 -34.84 -3.00 -4.16
N ARG A 515 -33.80 -3.84 -4.15
CA ARG A 515 -33.59 -5.22 -3.69
C ARG A 515 -32.06 -5.52 -3.77
N ASN A 516 -31.41 -5.69 -2.62
CA ASN A 516 -30.63 -6.86 -2.12
C ASN A 516 -29.89 -7.87 -3.06
N PRO A 517 -28.96 -8.73 -2.56
CA PRO A 517 -27.53 -8.42 -2.36
C PRO A 517 -26.54 -9.58 -2.72
N VAL A 518 -25.25 -9.30 -2.47
CA VAL A 518 -24.08 -10.16 -2.17
C VAL A 518 -24.31 -11.68 -1.95
N GLY A 519 -23.48 -12.50 -2.60
CA GLY A 519 -23.22 -13.89 -2.25
C GLY A 519 -21.75 -14.13 -1.90
N ALA A 520 -21.49 -14.75 -0.75
CA ALA A 520 -20.27 -15.51 -0.44
C ALA A 520 -20.54 -16.54 0.68
N ALA A 521 -19.88 -17.70 0.53
CA ALA A 521 -19.75 -18.87 1.39
C ALA A 521 -20.76 -20.03 1.20
N GLY A 522 -20.26 -21.09 0.56
CA GLY A 522 -20.88 -22.39 0.29
C GLY A 522 -20.08 -23.11 -0.79
#